data_AF-A0A7W5DER2-F1
#
_entry.id   AF-A0A7W5DER2-F1
#
_cell.length_a   1.000
_cell.length_b   1.000
_cell.length_c   1.000
_cell.angle_alpha   90.00
_cell.angle_beta   90.00
_cell.angle_gamma   90.00
#
_symmetry.space_group_name_H-M   'P 1'
#
loop_
_entity.id
_entity.type
_entity.pdbx_description
1 polymer ?
#
loop_
_entity_poly.entity_id
_entity_poly.type
_entity_poly.pdbx_seq_one_letter_code
_entity_poly.pdbx_strand_id
1 'polypeptide(L)'
;MRIKAGLREVFYPNLPSCRIMQILIERAFGYSQTAYADPRSALRAGYEGIGQGDPVYPAIITGLAGCGKSKLCEALERILSGRTHVFIDEGHPSVPLNDFELLKVGSRRSISQILRTLGPPGMLAGGTNRIKEADVPLECGSWSGFCGLCLYGLEELQFMTQSEGATALISKLLLSCSEVRIPWFVVANYSFIWKLMNEKHGKSEIKQRFLDDQLLLLPDPESSDDWKELLREYQVVLGAVLAFELEAASLELWNWSAGLKRELVKLLAEAYRVARERGAFVVELQDVQEAYGSARFTAARGDIELLCAHAGQGGDLRLDLQCPLKSLSIDSVVDEEYQDELRRVREKAVALAVIKAAATANEKRAISSLESPRTSAAMSPNAAGKRRRKTTAELQETGRRAKAARARGKQKPKEPKPGVDESI
;
A
#
# COMPACT_ATOMS: atom_id res chain seq x y z
N MET A 1 -2.35 1.58 18.18
CA MET A 1 -1.72 0.57 17.29
C MET A 1 -2.65 -0.60 16.98
N ARG A 2 -3.41 -1.15 17.94
CA ARG A 2 -4.32 -2.30 17.70
C ARG A 2 -5.44 -2.04 16.68
N ILE A 3 -6.11 -0.87 16.72
CA ILE A 3 -7.18 -0.53 15.76
C ILE A 3 -6.69 -0.56 14.31
N LYS A 4 -5.55 0.10 14.04
CA LYS A 4 -4.94 0.10 12.72
C LYS A 4 -4.59 -1.31 12.23
N ALA A 5 -4.17 -2.20 13.14
CA ALA A 5 -3.90 -3.60 12.80
C ALA A 5 -5.19 -4.34 12.46
N GLY A 6 -6.23 -4.25 13.30
CA GLY A 6 -7.53 -4.88 13.05
C GLY A 6 -8.15 -4.43 11.72
N LEU A 7 -8.19 -3.12 11.47
CA LEU A 7 -8.71 -2.57 10.22
C LEU A 7 -7.91 -3.00 8.98
N ARG A 8 -6.61 -3.27 9.14
CA ARG A 8 -5.77 -3.80 8.05
C ARG A 8 -6.03 -5.26 7.75
N GLU A 9 -6.57 -6.03 8.69
CA GLU A 9 -6.84 -7.46 8.45
C GLU A 9 -8.14 -7.69 7.68
N VAL A 10 -9.08 -6.74 7.76
CA VAL A 10 -10.33 -6.80 7.01
C VAL A 10 -10.06 -6.81 5.50
N PHE A 11 -10.62 -7.82 4.85
CA PHE A 11 -10.71 -7.91 3.40
C PHE A 11 -12.16 -8.24 3.03
N TYR A 12 -12.85 -7.26 2.47
CA TYR A 12 -14.14 -7.46 1.83
C TYR A 12 -13.93 -7.75 0.34
N PRO A 13 -14.36 -8.92 -0.17
CA PRO A 13 -14.17 -9.30 -1.56
C PRO A 13 -15.22 -8.63 -2.45
N ASN A 14 -14.97 -7.36 -2.81
CA ASN A 14 -15.82 -6.62 -3.74
C ASN A 14 -15.92 -7.32 -5.11
N LEU A 15 -16.90 -6.92 -5.93
CA LEU A 15 -17.16 -7.55 -7.22
C LEU A 15 -15.94 -7.56 -8.15
N PRO A 16 -15.17 -6.45 -8.33
CA PRO A 16 -13.96 -6.48 -9.13
C PRO A 16 -12.90 -7.47 -8.61
N SER A 17 -12.69 -7.55 -7.30
CA SER A 17 -11.76 -8.51 -6.70
C SER A 17 -12.21 -9.94 -6.95
N CYS A 18 -13.49 -10.23 -6.76
CA CYS A 18 -14.08 -11.54 -7.03
C CYS A 18 -13.85 -11.95 -8.49
N ARG A 19 -14.10 -11.05 -9.45
CA ARG A 19 -13.90 -11.31 -10.88
C ARG A 19 -12.44 -11.62 -11.21
N ILE A 20 -11.51 -10.83 -10.67
CA ILE A 20 -10.06 -11.05 -10.86
C ILE A 20 -9.67 -12.42 -10.28
N MET A 21 -10.11 -12.74 -9.06
CA MET A 21 -9.82 -14.03 -8.44
C MET A 21 -10.40 -15.19 -9.25
N GLN A 22 -11.63 -15.06 -9.74
CA GLN A 22 -12.27 -16.05 -10.60
C GLN A 22 -11.48 -16.30 -11.88
N ILE A 23 -11.06 -15.26 -12.61
CA ILE A 23 -10.24 -15.39 -13.82
C ILE A 23 -8.96 -16.18 -13.54
N LEU A 24 -8.30 -15.90 -12.41
CA LEU A 24 -7.06 -16.58 -12.04
C LEU A 24 -7.28 -18.03 -11.64
N ILE A 25 -8.37 -18.32 -10.91
CA ILE A 25 -8.76 -19.68 -10.53
C ILE A 25 -9.16 -20.49 -11.77
N GLU A 26 -9.92 -19.91 -12.69
CA GLU A 26 -10.32 -20.56 -13.95
C GLU A 26 -9.09 -20.92 -14.81
N ARG A 27 -8.07 -20.08 -14.82
CA ARG A 27 -6.79 -20.40 -15.49
C ARG A 27 -6.06 -21.55 -14.81
N ALA A 28 -5.95 -21.51 -13.49
CA ALA A 28 -5.35 -22.60 -12.73
C ALA A 28 -6.08 -23.92 -12.99
N PHE A 29 -7.41 -23.88 -13.02
CA PHE A 29 -8.27 -25.03 -13.29
C PHE A 29 -8.17 -25.54 -14.73
N GLY A 30 -8.19 -24.66 -15.73
CA GLY A 30 -7.99 -25.05 -17.12
C GLY A 30 -6.62 -25.69 -17.35
N TYR A 31 -5.58 -25.13 -16.72
CA TYR A 31 -4.26 -25.73 -16.72
C TYR A 31 -4.23 -27.09 -16.02
N SER A 32 -4.84 -27.24 -14.85
CA SER A 32 -4.83 -28.51 -14.12
C SER A 32 -5.48 -29.65 -14.90
N GLN A 33 -6.57 -29.37 -15.62
CA GLN A 33 -7.23 -30.33 -16.51
C GLN A 33 -6.34 -30.80 -17.66
N THR A 34 -5.36 -30.01 -18.09
CA THR A 34 -4.46 -30.36 -19.19
C THR A 34 -3.17 -30.99 -18.71
N ALA A 35 -2.56 -30.45 -17.65
CA ALA A 35 -1.29 -30.93 -17.11
C ALA A 35 -1.45 -32.21 -16.26
N TYR A 36 -2.60 -32.38 -15.60
CA TYR A 36 -2.81 -33.42 -14.58
C TYR A 36 -4.06 -34.29 -14.85
N ALA A 37 -4.43 -34.48 -16.12
CA ALA A 37 -5.60 -35.28 -16.51
C ALA A 37 -5.53 -36.74 -16.02
N ASP A 38 -4.32 -37.29 -15.91
CA ASP A 38 -4.05 -38.66 -15.50
C ASP A 38 -2.64 -38.79 -14.89
N PRO A 39 -2.31 -39.88 -14.17
CA PRO A 39 -1.00 -40.04 -13.52
C PRO A 39 0.20 -39.96 -14.47
N ARG A 40 0.08 -40.39 -15.73
CA ARG A 40 1.17 -40.28 -16.71
C ARG A 40 1.39 -38.83 -17.12
N SER A 41 0.31 -38.08 -17.31
CA SER A 41 0.38 -36.64 -17.58
C SER A 41 1.05 -35.89 -16.42
N ALA A 42 0.75 -36.24 -15.17
CA ALA A 42 1.39 -35.67 -14.00
C ALA A 42 2.90 -35.99 -13.92
N LEU A 43 3.30 -37.24 -14.16
CA LEU A 43 4.71 -37.62 -14.23
C LEU A 43 5.43 -36.91 -15.36
N ARG A 44 4.78 -36.75 -16.52
CA ARG A 44 5.32 -36.02 -17.66
C ARG A 44 5.58 -34.55 -17.30
N ALA A 45 4.62 -33.89 -16.68
CA ALA A 45 4.77 -32.50 -16.22
C ALA A 45 5.96 -32.34 -15.26
N GLY A 46 6.22 -33.34 -14.41
CA GLY A 46 7.35 -33.34 -13.47
C GLY A 46 8.72 -33.63 -14.09
N TYR A 47 8.82 -34.64 -14.96
CA TYR A 47 10.11 -35.13 -15.47
C TYR A 47 10.54 -34.51 -16.80
N GLU A 48 9.60 -34.32 -17.71
CA GLU A 48 9.87 -33.72 -19.02
C GLU A 48 9.66 -32.20 -19.01
N GLY A 49 9.08 -31.68 -17.92
CA GLY A 49 8.39 -30.39 -17.96
C GLY A 49 7.17 -30.48 -18.88
N ILE A 50 6.43 -29.38 -19.02
CA ILE A 50 5.34 -29.29 -20.01
C ILE A 50 5.92 -29.09 -21.40
N GLY A 51 6.67 -30.07 -21.91
CA GLY A 51 7.29 -30.09 -23.22
C GLY A 51 8.16 -28.86 -23.56
N GLN A 52 8.67 -28.81 -24.79
CA GLN A 52 9.22 -27.59 -25.39
C GLN A 52 8.11 -26.62 -25.86
N GLY A 53 7.11 -26.38 -25.00
CA GLY A 53 6.01 -25.46 -25.28
C GLY A 53 6.45 -23.99 -25.25
N ASP A 54 5.61 -23.13 -25.81
CA ASP A 54 5.84 -21.68 -25.80
C ASP A 54 5.87 -21.12 -24.36
N PRO A 55 6.61 -20.04 -24.10
CA PRO A 55 6.60 -19.35 -22.81
C PRO A 55 5.19 -18.88 -22.43
N VAL A 56 4.85 -18.96 -21.14
CA VAL A 56 3.56 -18.49 -20.62
C VAL A 56 3.70 -17.06 -20.14
N TYR A 57 2.90 -16.13 -20.65
CA TYR A 57 2.91 -14.74 -20.23
C TYR A 57 1.90 -14.47 -19.10
N PRO A 58 2.15 -13.47 -18.24
CA PRO A 58 1.35 -13.26 -17.05
C PRO A 58 0.07 -12.46 -17.31
N ALA A 59 -0.92 -12.69 -16.45
CA ALA A 59 -1.90 -11.65 -16.14
C ALA A 59 -1.24 -10.53 -15.32
N ILE A 60 -1.50 -9.27 -15.67
CA ILE A 60 -1.08 -8.12 -14.88
C ILE A 60 -2.23 -7.59 -14.05
N ILE A 61 -2.16 -7.75 -12.73
CA ILE A 61 -3.08 -7.11 -11.80
C ILE A 61 -2.55 -5.72 -11.48
N THR A 62 -3.27 -4.67 -11.85
CA THR A 62 -2.86 -3.29 -11.58
C THR A 62 -3.98 -2.41 -11.06
N GLY A 63 -3.63 -1.23 -10.53
CA GLY A 63 -4.55 -0.33 -9.84
C GLY A 63 -3.80 0.70 -9.00
N LEU A 64 -4.51 1.67 -8.45
CA LEU A 64 -3.95 2.64 -7.52
C LEU A 64 -3.36 1.96 -6.27
N ALA A 65 -2.39 2.63 -5.66
CA ALA A 65 -1.84 2.18 -4.38
C ALA A 65 -2.94 2.26 -3.31
N GLY A 66 -3.25 1.12 -2.69
CA GLY A 66 -4.25 1.08 -1.61
C GLY A 66 -5.65 0.58 -1.99
N CYS A 67 -5.91 0.16 -3.24
CA CYS A 67 -7.20 -0.43 -3.64
C CYS A 67 -7.47 -1.84 -3.06
N GLY A 68 -6.45 -2.56 -2.60
CA GLY A 68 -6.60 -3.91 -2.05
C GLY A 68 -5.88 -5.04 -2.77
N LYS A 69 -5.04 -4.75 -3.78
CA LYS A 69 -4.29 -5.76 -4.56
C LYS A 69 -3.57 -6.81 -3.70
N SER A 70 -2.83 -6.40 -2.66
CA SER A 70 -2.14 -7.33 -1.77
C SER A 70 -3.10 -8.23 -0.98
N LYS A 71 -4.24 -7.68 -0.54
CA LYS A 71 -5.26 -8.46 0.18
C LYS A 71 -6.01 -9.44 -0.73
N LEU A 72 -6.16 -9.10 -2.00
CA LEU A 72 -6.64 -10.02 -3.03
C LEU A 72 -5.70 -11.23 -3.17
N CYS A 73 -4.38 -11.01 -3.20
CA CYS A 73 -3.41 -12.12 -3.22
C CYS A 73 -3.46 -12.99 -1.97
N GLU A 74 -3.56 -12.38 -0.79
CA GLU A 74 -3.75 -13.13 0.47
C GLU A 74 -5.04 -13.94 0.47
N ALA A 75 -6.12 -13.43 -0.15
CA ALA A 75 -7.38 -14.17 -0.29
C ALA A 75 -7.25 -15.35 -1.26
N LEU A 76 -6.59 -15.16 -2.40
CA LEU A 76 -6.24 -16.25 -3.32
C LEU A 76 -5.41 -17.33 -2.63
N GLU A 77 -4.40 -16.92 -1.86
CA GLU A 77 -3.58 -17.84 -1.09
C GLU A 77 -4.44 -18.67 -0.14
N ARG A 78 -5.37 -18.07 0.60
CA ARG A 78 -6.28 -18.81 1.49
C ARG A 78 -7.22 -19.78 0.77
N ILE A 79 -7.67 -19.43 -0.44
CA ILE A 79 -8.57 -20.27 -1.23
C ILE A 79 -7.82 -21.49 -1.79
N LEU A 80 -6.59 -21.27 -2.28
CA LEU A 80 -5.79 -22.26 -2.99
C LEU A 80 -4.71 -22.94 -2.12
N SER A 81 -4.61 -22.59 -0.83
CA SER A 81 -3.66 -23.21 0.10
C SER A 81 -4.13 -24.59 0.57
N GLY A 82 -4.30 -25.52 -0.36
CA GLY A 82 -4.56 -26.93 -0.10
C GLY A 82 -3.26 -27.72 0.01
N ARG A 83 -2.49 -27.58 1.09
CA ARG A 83 -1.25 -28.37 1.27
C ARG A 83 -1.60 -29.80 1.62
N THR A 84 -1.56 -30.68 0.62
CA THR A 84 -1.74 -32.12 0.79
C THR A 84 -0.58 -32.87 0.16
N HIS A 85 -0.64 -34.20 0.16
CA HIS A 85 0.30 -34.99 -0.61
C HIS A 85 -0.48 -35.92 -1.54
N VAL A 86 0.05 -36.14 -2.72
CA VAL A 86 -0.52 -37.05 -3.70
C VAL A 86 0.37 -38.28 -3.81
N PHE A 87 -0.26 -39.44 -3.88
CA PHE A 87 0.38 -40.69 -4.25
C PHE A 87 0.17 -40.89 -5.74
N ILE A 88 1.26 -40.98 -6.50
CA ILE A 88 1.21 -41.15 -7.95
C ILE A 88 1.19 -42.66 -8.29
N ASP A 89 2.21 -43.40 -7.83
CA ASP A 89 2.32 -44.86 -7.95
C ASP A 89 3.33 -45.43 -6.93
N GLU A 90 3.53 -46.75 -6.92
CA GLU A 90 4.44 -47.45 -5.99
C GLU A 90 5.93 -47.13 -6.21
N GLY A 91 6.30 -46.60 -7.39
CA GLY A 91 7.68 -46.26 -7.75
C GLY A 91 8.11 -44.86 -7.32
N HIS A 92 7.17 -44.01 -6.89
CA HIS A 92 7.44 -42.61 -6.55
C HIS A 92 7.09 -42.29 -5.09
N PRO A 93 7.91 -41.45 -4.40
CA PRO A 93 7.54 -40.96 -3.09
C PRO A 93 6.28 -40.11 -3.17
N SER A 94 5.52 -40.04 -2.08
CA SER A 94 4.39 -39.11 -2.00
C SER A 94 4.88 -37.68 -2.16
N VAL A 95 4.25 -36.94 -3.08
CA VAL A 95 4.69 -35.61 -3.51
C VAL A 95 3.81 -34.56 -2.88
N PRO A 96 4.34 -33.42 -2.39
CA PRO A 96 3.51 -32.33 -1.92
C PRO A 96 2.65 -31.79 -3.08
N LEU A 97 1.35 -31.66 -2.85
CA LEU A 97 0.44 -30.96 -3.74
C LEU A 97 0.38 -29.49 -3.30
N ASN A 98 0.84 -28.60 -4.16
CA ASN A 98 0.86 -27.16 -3.96
C ASN A 98 0.13 -26.48 -5.11
N ASP A 99 -1.16 -26.19 -4.97
CA ASP A 99 -1.96 -25.63 -6.07
C ASP A 99 -1.55 -24.19 -6.44
N PHE A 100 -1.04 -23.44 -5.44
CA PHE A 100 -0.67 -22.03 -5.57
C PHE A 100 0.55 -21.63 -4.74
N GLU A 101 1.39 -20.73 -5.29
CA GLU A 101 2.53 -20.12 -4.59
C GLU A 101 2.61 -18.61 -4.88
N LEU A 102 2.79 -17.78 -3.85
CA LEU A 102 2.98 -16.34 -3.99
C LEU A 102 4.44 -15.94 -3.73
N LEU A 103 5.13 -15.51 -4.79
CA LEU A 103 6.51 -15.08 -4.73
C LEU A 103 6.62 -13.60 -4.35
N LYS A 104 7.07 -13.35 -3.12
CA LYS A 104 7.40 -11.99 -2.65
C LYS A 104 8.84 -11.65 -3.04
N VAL A 105 8.98 -10.70 -3.95
CA VAL A 105 10.28 -10.24 -4.45
C VAL A 105 11.07 -9.55 -3.34
N GLY A 106 10.41 -8.68 -2.55
CA GLY A 106 10.98 -8.08 -1.35
C GLY A 106 12.41 -7.54 -1.54
N SER A 107 13.29 -7.83 -0.58
CA SER A 107 14.72 -7.47 -0.65
C SER A 107 15.59 -8.50 -1.38
N ARG A 108 15.01 -9.49 -2.08
CA ARG A 108 15.78 -10.52 -2.78
C ARG A 108 16.52 -9.88 -3.95
N ARG A 109 17.83 -10.14 -4.05
CA ARG A 109 18.72 -9.39 -4.96
C ARG A 109 18.90 -10.05 -6.31
N SER A 110 18.59 -11.34 -6.46
CA SER A 110 18.75 -12.06 -7.72
C SER A 110 17.47 -12.75 -8.20
N ILE A 111 17.29 -12.75 -9.52
CA ILE A 111 16.21 -13.47 -10.21
C ILE A 111 16.22 -14.95 -9.82
N SER A 112 17.42 -15.54 -9.76
CA SER A 112 17.59 -16.93 -9.35
C SER A 112 17.10 -17.19 -7.91
N GLN A 113 17.31 -16.28 -6.96
CA GLN A 113 16.78 -16.42 -5.60
C GLN A 113 15.24 -16.33 -5.54
N ILE A 114 14.63 -15.59 -6.46
CA ILE A 114 13.17 -15.50 -6.56
C ILE A 114 12.62 -16.79 -7.16
N LEU A 115 13.21 -17.30 -8.24
CA LEU A 115 12.72 -18.52 -8.89
C LEU A 115 12.99 -19.78 -8.07
N ARG A 116 14.13 -19.89 -7.37
CA ARG A 116 14.49 -21.07 -6.58
C ARG A 116 13.50 -21.40 -5.46
N THR A 117 12.59 -20.50 -5.07
CA THR A 117 11.48 -20.87 -4.17
C THR A 117 10.41 -21.74 -4.82
N LEU A 118 10.34 -21.77 -6.14
CA LEU A 118 9.54 -22.73 -6.92
C LEU A 118 10.31 -24.04 -7.19
N GLY A 119 11.55 -24.16 -6.72
CA GLY A 119 12.40 -25.34 -6.95
C GLY A 119 12.40 -26.32 -5.77
N PRO A 120 13.07 -27.47 -5.92
CA PRO A 120 13.08 -28.51 -4.91
C PRO A 120 13.73 -28.07 -3.58
N PRO A 121 13.31 -28.65 -2.44
CA PRO A 121 13.95 -28.44 -1.14
C PRO A 121 15.46 -28.72 -1.25
N GLY A 122 16.28 -27.69 -1.04
CA GLY A 122 17.75 -27.76 -1.18
C GLY A 122 18.33 -26.92 -2.32
N MET A 123 17.51 -26.54 -3.31
CA MET A 123 17.93 -25.64 -4.41
C MET A 123 18.28 -24.23 -3.91
N LEU A 124 17.61 -23.78 -2.84
CA LEU A 124 17.91 -22.53 -2.13
C LEU A 124 19.13 -22.62 -1.20
N ALA A 125 19.39 -23.80 -0.64
CA ALA A 125 20.41 -24.03 0.37
C ALA A 125 21.84 -24.14 -0.21
N GLY A 126 22.01 -23.90 -1.52
CA GLY A 126 23.32 -23.99 -2.17
C GLY A 126 23.88 -25.41 -2.23
N GLY A 127 23.01 -26.42 -2.29
CA GLY A 127 23.39 -27.83 -2.36
C GLY A 127 24.36 -28.17 -3.51
N THR A 128 24.95 -29.35 -3.43
CA THR A 128 26.06 -29.87 -4.26
C THR A 128 25.81 -29.88 -5.78
N ASN A 129 24.56 -29.82 -6.23
CA ASN A 129 24.21 -29.69 -7.64
C ASN A 129 24.17 -28.22 -8.08
N ARG A 130 25.28 -27.75 -8.67
CA ARG A 130 25.36 -26.43 -9.32
C ARG A 130 24.55 -26.44 -10.62
N ILE A 131 23.25 -26.19 -10.51
CA ILE A 131 22.39 -25.87 -11.66
C ILE A 131 22.85 -24.52 -12.23
N LYS A 132 23.11 -24.46 -13.55
CA LYS A 132 23.49 -23.21 -14.21
C LYS A 132 22.35 -22.20 -14.13
N GLU A 133 22.66 -20.91 -14.05
CA GLU A 133 21.64 -19.87 -13.91
C GLU A 133 20.60 -19.89 -15.04
N ALA A 134 21.00 -20.27 -16.26
CA ALA A 134 20.13 -20.40 -17.41
C ALA A 134 19.09 -21.53 -17.29
N ASP A 135 19.41 -22.59 -16.53
CA ASP A 135 18.56 -23.79 -16.41
C ASP A 135 17.60 -23.68 -15.21
N VAL A 136 17.73 -22.63 -14.38
CA VAL A 136 16.91 -22.42 -13.17
C VAL A 136 15.41 -22.38 -13.47
N PRO A 137 14.91 -21.63 -14.47
CA PRO A 137 13.47 -21.60 -14.76
C PRO A 137 12.90 -22.97 -15.12
N LEU A 138 13.65 -23.74 -15.93
CA LEU A 138 13.22 -25.06 -16.39
C LEU A 138 13.15 -26.04 -15.22
N GLU A 139 14.17 -26.07 -14.36
CA GLU A 139 14.15 -26.92 -13.16
C GLU A 139 13.01 -26.56 -12.22
N CYS A 140 12.77 -25.26 -12.01
CA CYS A 140 11.65 -24.78 -11.21
C CYS A 140 10.31 -25.20 -11.82
N GLY A 141 10.17 -25.12 -13.15
CA GLY A 141 8.99 -25.59 -13.88
C GLY A 141 8.75 -27.09 -13.69
N SER A 142 9.78 -27.91 -13.89
CA SER A 142 9.72 -29.36 -13.66
C SER A 142 9.33 -29.72 -12.23
N TRP A 143 9.98 -29.13 -11.23
CA TRP A 143 9.62 -29.38 -9.83
C TRP A 143 8.21 -28.92 -9.48
N SER A 144 7.82 -27.75 -9.96
CA SER A 144 6.48 -27.21 -9.73
C SER A 144 5.41 -28.06 -10.42
N GLY A 145 5.68 -28.55 -11.62
CA GLY A 145 4.85 -29.53 -12.33
C GLY A 145 4.70 -30.82 -11.54
N PHE A 146 5.79 -31.34 -10.99
CA PHE A 146 5.77 -32.53 -10.13
C PHE A 146 4.91 -32.30 -8.88
N CYS A 147 4.95 -31.11 -8.28
CA CYS A 147 4.17 -30.74 -7.09
C CYS A 147 2.72 -30.33 -7.39
N GLY A 148 2.26 -30.44 -8.64
CA GLY A 148 0.89 -30.05 -9.01
C GLY A 148 0.61 -28.56 -9.00
N LEU A 149 1.64 -27.70 -9.08
CA LEU A 149 1.44 -26.25 -9.11
C LEU A 149 0.68 -25.84 -10.37
N CYS A 150 -0.41 -25.12 -10.17
CA CYS A 150 -1.33 -24.70 -11.23
C CYS A 150 -1.31 -23.19 -11.46
N LEU A 151 -0.85 -22.41 -10.47
CA LEU A 151 -0.78 -20.97 -10.54
C LEU A 151 0.31 -20.44 -9.62
N TYR A 152 1.06 -19.43 -10.04
CA TYR A 152 1.88 -18.66 -9.10
C TYR A 152 1.77 -17.16 -9.32
N GLY A 153 2.04 -16.38 -8.27
CA GLY A 153 1.98 -14.92 -8.31
C GLY A 153 3.34 -14.28 -8.03
N LEU A 154 3.57 -13.09 -8.56
CA LEU A 154 4.68 -12.21 -8.16
C LEU A 154 4.16 -10.93 -7.53
N GLU A 155 4.66 -10.62 -6.33
CA GLU A 155 4.30 -9.41 -5.60
C GLU A 155 5.55 -8.60 -5.19
N GLU A 156 5.33 -7.32 -4.90
CA GLU A 156 6.31 -6.38 -4.37
C GLU A 156 7.47 -6.02 -5.32
N LEU A 157 7.22 -6.00 -6.63
CA LEU A 157 8.22 -5.64 -7.64
C LEU A 157 8.80 -4.23 -7.49
N GLN A 158 8.13 -3.33 -6.75
CA GLN A 158 8.64 -1.97 -6.52
C GLN A 158 10.06 -1.94 -5.92
N PHE A 159 10.47 -2.96 -5.15
CA PHE A 159 11.81 -3.04 -4.58
C PHE A 159 12.92 -3.22 -5.61
N MET A 160 12.62 -3.82 -6.76
CA MET A 160 13.55 -3.95 -7.88
C MET A 160 13.63 -2.68 -8.74
N THR A 161 12.72 -1.72 -8.54
CA THR A 161 12.54 -0.57 -9.43
C THR A 161 13.34 0.70 -9.07
N GLN A 162 14.29 0.60 -8.11
CA GLN A 162 14.97 1.76 -7.52
C GLN A 162 16.21 2.27 -8.26
N SER A 163 16.73 1.55 -9.28
CA SER A 163 17.96 1.94 -10.00
C SER A 163 17.74 2.18 -11.50
N GLU A 164 18.68 2.87 -12.16
CA GLU A 164 18.64 3.13 -13.61
C GLU A 164 18.67 1.85 -14.48
N GLY A 165 19.21 0.74 -13.95
CA GLY A 165 19.20 -0.58 -14.60
C GLY A 165 17.97 -1.45 -14.27
N ALA A 166 17.03 -0.94 -13.50
CA ALA A 166 15.90 -1.71 -12.98
C ALA A 166 15.01 -2.31 -14.06
N THR A 167 14.73 -1.57 -15.14
CA THR A 167 13.79 -2.04 -16.18
C THR A 167 14.32 -3.28 -16.92
N ALA A 168 15.63 -3.33 -17.20
CA ALA A 168 16.24 -4.50 -17.82
C ALA A 168 16.20 -5.73 -16.89
N LEU A 169 16.46 -5.51 -15.59
CA LEU A 169 16.41 -6.57 -14.58
C LEU A 169 14.98 -7.12 -14.41
N ILE A 170 13.98 -6.24 -14.35
CA ILE A 170 12.57 -6.60 -14.28
C ILE A 170 12.15 -7.36 -15.54
N SER A 171 12.54 -6.87 -16.71
CA SER A 171 12.25 -7.55 -17.98
C SER A 171 12.85 -8.96 -18.00
N LYS A 172 14.10 -9.11 -17.54
CA LYS A 172 14.76 -10.41 -17.41
C LYS A 172 14.01 -11.30 -16.41
N LEU A 173 13.55 -10.75 -15.27
CA LEU A 173 12.76 -11.50 -14.30
C LEU A 173 11.46 -12.00 -14.93
N LEU A 174 10.66 -11.12 -15.54
CA LEU A 174 9.38 -11.48 -16.15
C LEU A 174 9.55 -12.55 -17.24
N LEU A 175 10.58 -12.41 -18.10
CA LEU A 175 10.92 -13.43 -19.10
C LEU A 175 11.35 -14.75 -18.46
N SER A 176 12.19 -14.73 -17.41
CA SER A 176 12.59 -15.95 -16.70
C SER A 176 11.41 -16.62 -15.99
N CYS A 177 10.43 -15.86 -15.52
CA CYS A 177 9.18 -16.42 -15.00
C CYS A 177 8.36 -17.08 -16.13
N SER A 178 8.27 -16.47 -17.31
CA SER A 178 7.57 -17.10 -18.45
C SER A 178 8.13 -18.46 -18.85
N GLU A 179 9.43 -18.69 -18.65
CA GLU A 179 10.09 -19.97 -18.92
C GLU A 179 9.78 -21.07 -17.88
N VAL A 180 9.13 -20.75 -16.75
CA VAL A 180 8.63 -21.75 -15.79
C VAL A 180 7.43 -22.52 -16.37
N ARG A 181 6.69 -21.90 -17.32
CA ARG A 181 5.59 -22.50 -18.10
C ARG A 181 4.37 -22.96 -17.29
N ILE A 182 4.20 -22.38 -16.11
CA ILE A 182 2.98 -22.52 -15.31
C ILE A 182 2.21 -21.20 -15.40
N PRO A 183 0.87 -21.19 -15.46
CA PRO A 183 0.09 -19.97 -15.40
C PRO A 183 0.54 -19.09 -14.24
N TRP A 184 0.67 -17.79 -14.51
CA TRP A 184 1.11 -16.87 -13.48
C TRP A 184 0.55 -15.48 -13.65
N PHE A 185 0.66 -14.70 -12.58
CA PHE A 185 0.28 -13.31 -12.60
C PHE A 185 1.30 -12.45 -11.86
N VAL A 186 1.23 -11.15 -12.12
CA VAL A 186 2.07 -10.16 -11.47
C VAL A 186 1.23 -9.01 -10.93
N VAL A 187 1.51 -8.60 -9.69
CA VAL A 187 0.87 -7.46 -9.06
C VAL A 187 1.74 -6.23 -9.19
N ALA A 188 1.20 -5.19 -9.82
CA ALA A 188 1.92 -3.96 -10.13
C ALA A 188 1.11 -2.71 -9.77
N ASN A 189 1.79 -1.65 -9.33
CA ASN A 189 1.21 -0.31 -9.30
C ASN A 189 1.37 0.36 -10.68
N TYR A 190 0.61 1.42 -10.95
CA TYR A 190 0.68 2.15 -12.22
C TYR A 190 2.10 2.62 -12.57
N SER A 191 2.88 3.07 -11.59
CA SER A 191 4.27 3.49 -11.81
C SER A 191 5.16 2.39 -12.40
N PHE A 192 4.88 1.13 -12.09
CA PHE A 192 5.59 0.00 -12.68
C PHE A 192 5.20 -0.19 -14.14
N ILE A 193 3.90 -0.09 -14.45
CA ILE A 193 3.41 -0.23 -15.83
C ILE A 193 3.92 0.91 -16.71
N TRP A 194 3.91 2.15 -16.22
CA TRP A 194 4.54 3.29 -16.92
C TRP A 194 6.03 3.06 -17.20
N LYS A 195 6.77 2.44 -16.28
CA LYS A 195 8.17 2.07 -16.50
C LYS A 195 8.32 1.02 -17.61
N LEU A 196 7.42 0.04 -17.70
CA LEU A 196 7.40 -0.95 -18.78
C LEU A 196 6.98 -0.34 -20.14
N MET A 197 6.03 0.58 -20.13
CA MET A 197 5.54 1.27 -21.33
C MET A 197 6.51 2.31 -21.87
N ASN A 198 7.48 2.78 -21.08
CA ASN A 198 8.42 3.80 -21.54
C ASN A 198 9.31 3.29 -22.69
N GLU A 199 9.23 3.94 -23.84
CA GLU A 199 9.91 3.56 -25.09
C GLU A 199 11.44 3.59 -25.00
N LYS A 200 12.02 4.36 -24.08
CA LYS A 200 13.48 4.36 -23.87
C LYS A 200 14.01 3.07 -23.21
N HIS A 201 13.13 2.26 -22.61
CA HIS A 201 13.53 1.10 -21.80
C HIS A 201 12.74 -0.18 -22.10
N GLY A 202 11.52 -0.09 -22.65
CA GLY A 202 10.71 -1.24 -23.06
C GLY A 202 10.95 -1.60 -24.51
N LYS A 203 11.61 -2.73 -24.77
CA LYS A 203 11.61 -3.37 -26.10
C LYS A 203 10.16 -3.63 -26.51
N SER A 204 9.76 -3.37 -27.76
CA SER A 204 8.36 -3.54 -28.21
C SER A 204 7.81 -4.95 -27.91
N GLU A 205 8.69 -5.95 -27.98
CA GLU A 205 8.43 -7.36 -27.64
C GLU A 205 7.95 -7.56 -26.20
N ILE A 206 8.48 -6.84 -25.21
CA ILE A 206 8.05 -6.93 -23.80
C ILE A 206 6.68 -6.29 -23.65
N LYS A 207 6.42 -5.17 -24.32
CA LYS A 207 5.09 -4.53 -24.25
C LYS A 207 4.02 -5.45 -24.81
N GLN A 208 4.25 -6.03 -25.99
CA GLN A 208 3.32 -6.98 -26.61
C GLN A 208 3.12 -8.22 -25.74
N ARG A 209 4.19 -8.80 -25.19
CA ARG A 209 4.08 -10.04 -24.42
C ARG A 209 3.44 -9.89 -23.04
N PHE A 210 3.71 -8.78 -22.35
CA PHE A 210 3.33 -8.63 -20.94
C PHE A 210 2.11 -7.74 -20.75
N LEU A 211 1.76 -6.86 -21.69
CA LEU A 211 0.63 -5.94 -21.54
C LEU A 211 -0.64 -6.41 -22.26
N ASP A 212 -0.68 -7.61 -22.83
CA ASP A 212 -1.88 -8.10 -23.53
C ASP A 212 -3.02 -8.47 -22.57
N ASP A 213 -2.70 -8.85 -21.34
CA ASP A 213 -3.65 -9.43 -20.39
C ASP A 213 -3.64 -8.67 -19.05
N GLN A 214 -4.48 -7.64 -18.99
CA GLN A 214 -4.50 -6.66 -17.91
C GLN A 214 -5.78 -6.80 -17.09
N LEU A 215 -5.62 -6.86 -15.78
CA LEU A 215 -6.68 -6.96 -14.79
C LEU A 215 -6.65 -5.71 -13.89
N LEU A 216 -7.57 -4.79 -14.14
CA LEU A 216 -7.62 -3.50 -13.45
C LEU A 216 -8.46 -3.58 -12.16
N LEU A 217 -7.87 -3.20 -11.03
CA LEU A 217 -8.55 -3.08 -9.74
C LEU A 217 -8.69 -1.60 -9.34
N LEU A 218 -9.90 -1.08 -9.51
CA LEU A 218 -10.27 0.29 -9.15
C LEU A 218 -10.87 0.36 -7.73
N PRO A 219 -10.87 1.55 -7.11
CA PRO A 219 -11.62 1.79 -5.88
C PRO A 219 -13.12 1.61 -6.08
N ASP A 220 -13.81 1.20 -5.02
CA ASP A 220 -15.26 1.07 -5.02
C ASP A 220 -15.91 2.46 -5.10
N PRO A 221 -16.92 2.68 -5.98
CA PRO A 221 -17.67 3.93 -6.01
C PRO A 221 -18.39 4.17 -4.68
N GLU A 222 -18.57 5.44 -4.30
CA GLU A 222 -19.24 5.81 -3.05
C GLU A 222 -20.64 5.21 -2.93
N SER A 223 -21.40 5.24 -4.03
CA SER A 223 -22.79 4.79 -4.06
C SER A 223 -22.93 3.26 -4.09
N SER A 224 -21.82 2.54 -4.33
CA SER A 224 -21.82 1.09 -4.49
C SER A 224 -22.13 0.38 -3.18
N ASP A 225 -22.80 -0.77 -3.29
CA ASP A 225 -23.07 -1.61 -2.13
C ASP A 225 -21.78 -2.23 -1.58
N ASP A 226 -20.80 -2.52 -2.45
CA ASP A 226 -19.47 -2.99 -2.04
C ASP A 226 -18.76 -2.01 -1.09
N TRP A 227 -18.87 -0.70 -1.35
CA TRP A 227 -18.32 0.32 -0.46
C TRP A 227 -19.02 0.35 0.89
N LYS A 228 -20.36 0.28 0.91
CA LYS A 228 -21.15 0.27 2.15
C LYS A 228 -20.86 -0.97 2.98
N GLU A 229 -20.77 -2.14 2.36
CA GLU A 229 -20.44 -3.39 3.08
C GLU A 229 -19.02 -3.34 3.66
N LEU A 230 -18.04 -2.79 2.94
CA LEU A 230 -16.70 -2.55 3.49
C LEU A 230 -16.76 -1.67 4.75
N LEU A 231 -17.58 -0.60 4.73
CA LEU A 231 -17.76 0.27 5.88
C LEU A 231 -18.39 -0.47 7.07
N ARG A 232 -19.35 -1.37 6.83
CA ARG A 232 -19.93 -2.22 7.89
C ARG A 232 -18.90 -3.16 8.49
N GLU A 233 -18.03 -3.77 7.68
CA GLU A 233 -16.94 -4.61 8.19
C GLU A 233 -15.94 -3.79 9.04
N TYR A 234 -15.63 -2.56 8.65
CA TYR A 234 -14.83 -1.65 9.47
C TYR A 234 -15.55 -1.22 10.75
N GLN A 235 -16.87 -1.05 10.71
CA GLN A 235 -17.70 -0.74 11.87
C GLN A 235 -17.60 -1.87 12.90
N VAL A 236 -17.64 -3.14 12.47
CA VAL A 236 -17.48 -4.30 13.37
C VAL A 236 -16.13 -4.26 14.10
N VAL A 237 -15.04 -3.93 13.40
CA VAL A 237 -13.71 -3.83 14.01
C VAL A 237 -13.61 -2.66 15.00
N LEU A 238 -14.25 -1.54 14.69
CA LEU A 238 -14.21 -0.34 15.53
C LEU A 238 -15.20 -0.45 16.70
N GLY A 239 -16.26 -1.25 16.59
CA GLY A 239 -17.23 -1.50 17.64
C GLY A 239 -17.72 -0.21 18.31
N ALA A 240 -17.78 -0.22 19.64
CA ALA A 240 -18.22 0.93 20.45
C ALA A 240 -17.21 2.11 20.50
N VAL A 241 -16.15 2.09 19.68
CA VAL A 241 -15.19 3.20 19.59
C VAL A 241 -15.78 4.37 18.81
N LEU A 242 -16.74 4.16 17.92
CA LEU A 242 -17.37 5.21 17.14
C LEU A 242 -18.65 5.71 17.82
N ALA A 243 -18.86 7.02 17.81
CA ALA A 243 -20.11 7.66 18.21
C ALA A 243 -21.09 7.85 17.02
N PHE A 244 -20.79 7.25 15.87
CA PHE A 244 -21.55 7.36 14.64
C PHE A 244 -21.40 6.08 13.81
N GLU A 245 -22.32 5.87 12.87
CA GLU A 245 -22.25 4.77 11.91
C GLU A 245 -21.42 5.17 10.69
N LEU A 246 -20.43 4.36 10.31
CA LEU A 246 -19.58 4.64 9.14
C LEU A 246 -20.41 4.72 7.86
N GLU A 247 -21.41 3.86 7.69
CA GLU A 247 -22.29 3.85 6.50
C GLU A 247 -23.05 5.18 6.36
N ALA A 248 -23.51 5.77 7.47
CA ALA A 248 -24.19 7.06 7.45
C ALA A 248 -23.25 8.21 7.05
N ALA A 249 -21.94 8.03 7.17
CA ALA A 249 -20.90 8.97 6.75
C ALA A 249 -20.16 8.50 5.48
N SER A 250 -20.77 7.61 4.69
CA SER A 250 -20.16 6.98 3.50
C SER A 250 -19.53 8.01 2.56
N LEU A 251 -20.29 9.05 2.21
CA LEU A 251 -19.86 10.07 1.27
C LEU A 251 -18.68 10.89 1.80
N GLU A 252 -18.73 11.31 3.07
CA GLU A 252 -17.64 12.05 3.71
C GLU A 252 -16.35 11.21 3.75
N LEU A 253 -16.46 9.94 4.14
CA LEU A 253 -15.34 9.02 4.21
C LEU A 253 -14.75 8.73 2.83
N TRP A 254 -15.60 8.61 1.80
CA TRP A 254 -15.15 8.47 0.43
C TRP A 254 -14.39 9.74 -0.02
N ASN A 255 -14.93 10.92 0.22
CA ASN A 255 -14.29 12.20 -0.11
C ASN A 255 -12.91 12.37 0.53
N TRP A 256 -12.73 11.90 1.76
CA TRP A 256 -11.47 11.99 2.50
C TRP A 256 -10.49 10.84 2.24
N SER A 257 -10.87 9.87 1.41
CA SER A 257 -10.03 8.72 1.07
C SER A 257 -9.90 8.44 -0.43
N ALA A 258 -10.72 9.07 -1.27
CA ALA A 258 -10.92 8.74 -2.68
C ALA A 258 -11.25 7.24 -2.90
N GLY A 259 -12.01 6.64 -1.97
CA GLY A 259 -12.31 5.20 -1.97
C GLY A 259 -11.10 4.28 -1.71
N LEU A 260 -9.92 4.83 -1.44
CA LEU A 260 -8.71 4.05 -1.21
C LEU A 260 -8.72 3.45 0.19
N LYS A 261 -8.95 2.12 0.27
CA LYS A 261 -9.05 1.34 1.52
C LYS A 261 -7.88 1.62 2.47
N ARG A 262 -6.64 1.69 1.95
CA ARG A 262 -5.45 2.00 2.76
C ARG A 262 -5.49 3.39 3.39
N GLU A 263 -5.98 4.40 2.66
CA GLU A 263 -6.05 5.77 3.14
C GLU A 263 -7.20 5.94 4.13
N LEU A 264 -8.35 5.29 3.89
CA LEU A 264 -9.44 5.21 4.86
C LEU A 264 -8.99 4.59 6.19
N VAL A 265 -8.26 3.47 6.17
CA VAL A 265 -7.72 2.85 7.39
C VAL A 265 -6.74 3.78 8.13
N LYS A 266 -5.91 4.53 7.40
CA LYS A 266 -5.02 5.53 8.02
C LYS A 266 -5.81 6.67 8.64
N LEU A 267 -6.85 7.14 7.95
CA LEU A 267 -7.72 8.23 8.40
C LEU A 267 -8.44 7.85 9.69
N LEU A 268 -9.11 6.70 9.73
CA LEU A 268 -9.82 6.20 10.92
C LEU A 268 -8.87 5.95 12.10
N ALA A 269 -7.68 5.42 11.83
CA ALA A 269 -6.66 5.24 12.86
C ALA A 269 -6.12 6.57 13.42
N GLU A 270 -6.08 7.63 12.61
CA GLU A 270 -5.67 8.96 13.05
C GLU A 270 -6.81 9.69 13.77
N ALA A 271 -8.06 9.54 13.32
CA ALA A 271 -9.26 10.02 14.03
C ALA A 271 -9.32 9.47 15.46
N TYR A 272 -9.01 8.19 15.63
CA TYR A 272 -8.87 7.60 16.95
C TYR A 272 -7.79 8.28 17.80
N ARG A 273 -6.66 8.68 17.21
CA ARG A 273 -5.60 9.38 17.95
C ARG A 273 -6.02 10.79 18.34
N VAL A 274 -6.65 11.52 17.44
CA VAL A 274 -7.19 12.87 17.70
C VAL A 274 -8.18 12.82 18.88
N ALA A 275 -9.13 11.88 18.85
CA ALA A 275 -10.08 11.69 19.94
C ALA A 275 -9.37 11.41 21.29
N ARG A 276 -8.31 10.60 21.27
CA ARG A 276 -7.52 10.27 22.48
C ARG A 276 -6.68 11.44 22.99
N GLU A 277 -6.10 12.23 22.10
CA GLU A 277 -5.36 13.45 22.46
C GLU A 277 -6.28 14.49 23.13
N ARG A 278 -7.57 14.52 22.75
CA ARG A 278 -8.63 15.30 23.43
C ARG A 278 -9.10 14.69 24.76
N GLY A 279 -8.71 13.45 25.07
CA GLY A 279 -9.17 12.72 26.25
C GLY A 279 -10.52 12.02 26.09
N ALA A 280 -11.06 11.91 24.87
CA ALA A 280 -12.31 11.22 24.59
C ALA A 280 -12.10 9.69 24.45
N PHE A 281 -13.14 8.94 24.81
CA PHE A 281 -13.18 7.48 24.64
C PHE A 281 -13.83 7.01 23.36
N VAL A 282 -14.64 7.87 22.76
CA VAL A 282 -15.34 7.66 21.50
C VAL A 282 -14.83 8.64 20.46
N VAL A 283 -14.88 8.23 19.20
CA VAL A 283 -14.51 8.99 18.01
C VAL A 283 -15.79 9.53 17.40
N GLU A 284 -15.86 10.84 17.25
CA GLU A 284 -16.93 11.55 16.57
C GLU A 284 -16.53 11.83 15.12
N LEU A 285 -17.50 12.13 14.25
CA LEU A 285 -17.21 12.47 12.85
C LEU A 285 -16.30 13.71 12.74
N GLN A 286 -16.38 14.63 13.71
CA GLN A 286 -15.50 15.79 13.78
C GLN A 286 -14.03 15.40 14.00
N ASP A 287 -13.75 14.31 14.73
CA ASP A 287 -12.38 13.81 14.92
C ASP A 287 -11.81 13.25 13.60
N VAL A 288 -12.66 12.70 12.73
CA VAL A 288 -12.27 12.25 11.37
C VAL A 288 -11.91 13.46 10.50
N GLN A 289 -12.72 14.51 10.55
CA GLN A 289 -12.44 15.75 9.83
C GLN A 289 -11.13 16.40 10.31
N GLU A 290 -10.90 16.45 11.62
CA GLU A 290 -9.66 16.97 12.20
C GLU A 290 -8.45 16.08 11.83
N ALA A 291 -8.62 14.76 11.81
CA ALA A 291 -7.59 13.83 11.37
C ALA A 291 -7.20 14.05 9.90
N TYR A 292 -8.17 14.29 9.01
CA TYR A 292 -7.91 14.66 7.62
C TYR A 292 -7.12 15.97 7.53
N GLY A 293 -7.41 16.94 8.41
CA GLY A 293 -6.68 18.20 8.57
C GLY A 293 -5.26 18.06 9.15
N SER A 294 -4.99 16.97 9.88
CA SER A 294 -3.78 16.81 10.68
C SER A 294 -2.48 16.73 9.87
N ALA A 295 -1.38 17.15 10.50
CA ALA A 295 -0.04 17.05 9.90
C ALA A 295 0.34 15.60 9.56
N ARG A 296 -0.13 14.63 10.35
CA ARG A 296 0.17 13.20 10.16
C ARG A 296 -0.54 12.57 8.96
N PHE A 297 -1.62 13.20 8.47
CA PHE A 297 -2.35 12.74 7.28
C PHE A 297 -1.98 13.52 5.99
N THR A 298 -1.12 14.53 6.08
CA THR A 298 -0.74 15.42 4.96
C THR A 298 -0.32 14.69 3.69
N ALA A 299 0.48 13.62 3.80
CA ALA A 299 0.98 12.89 2.63
C ALA A 299 -0.17 12.17 1.89
N ALA A 300 -1.06 11.52 2.62
CA ALA A 300 -2.25 10.86 2.07
C ALA A 300 -3.21 11.87 1.45
N ARG A 301 -3.46 12.97 2.18
CA ARG A 301 -4.28 14.09 1.71
C ARG A 301 -3.75 14.67 0.41
N GLY A 302 -2.44 14.87 0.28
CA GLY A 302 -1.83 15.41 -0.94
C GLY A 302 -2.10 14.54 -2.17
N ASP A 303 -2.02 13.21 -2.04
CA ASP A 303 -2.32 12.29 -3.14
C ASP A 303 -3.82 12.31 -3.50
N ILE A 304 -4.71 12.36 -2.50
CA ILE A 304 -6.18 12.43 -2.69
C ILE A 304 -6.58 13.75 -3.38
N GLU A 305 -6.06 14.88 -2.90
CA GLU A 305 -6.32 16.19 -3.48
C GLU A 305 -5.83 16.29 -4.92
N LEU A 306 -4.68 15.66 -5.23
CA LEU A 306 -4.14 15.62 -6.58
C LEU A 306 -5.02 14.77 -7.52
N LEU A 307 -5.54 13.63 -7.06
CA LEU A 307 -6.51 12.82 -7.80
C LEU A 307 -7.79 13.62 -8.11
N CYS A 308 -8.39 14.25 -7.11
CA CYS A 308 -9.59 15.05 -7.27
C CYS A 308 -9.38 16.28 -8.18
N ALA A 309 -8.21 16.92 -8.08
CA ALA A 309 -7.87 18.07 -8.93
C ALA A 309 -7.72 17.65 -10.41
N HIS A 310 -7.02 16.55 -10.68
CA HIS A 310 -6.82 16.03 -12.03
C HIS A 310 -8.14 15.61 -12.68
N ALA A 311 -9.02 14.93 -11.95
CA ALA A 311 -10.32 14.51 -12.48
C ALA A 311 -11.17 15.72 -12.92
N GLY A 312 -11.17 16.81 -12.13
CA GLY A 312 -11.96 18.02 -12.41
C GLY A 312 -11.41 18.92 -13.51
N GLN A 313 -10.10 19.17 -13.53
CA GLN A 313 -9.51 20.21 -14.39
C GLN A 313 -8.61 19.64 -15.51
N GLY A 314 -8.35 18.34 -15.49
CA GLY A 314 -7.27 17.74 -16.27
C GLY A 314 -5.89 18.21 -15.77
N GLY A 315 -4.87 18.03 -16.61
CA GLY A 315 -3.50 18.44 -16.32
C GLY A 315 -2.56 17.30 -15.92
N ASP A 316 -1.33 17.63 -15.53
CA ASP A 316 -0.30 16.63 -15.21
C ASP A 316 -0.60 15.93 -13.89
N LEU A 317 -0.75 14.60 -13.96
CA LEU A 317 -0.87 13.73 -12.81
C LEU A 317 0.43 12.95 -12.63
N ARG A 318 0.82 12.73 -11.37
CA ARG A 318 1.98 11.88 -11.04
C ARG A 318 1.75 10.48 -11.63
N LEU A 319 2.75 9.89 -12.29
CA LEU A 319 2.60 8.63 -13.05
C LEU A 319 2.11 7.44 -12.19
N ASP A 320 2.43 7.41 -10.89
CA ASP A 320 1.94 6.38 -9.96
C ASP A 320 0.44 6.50 -9.64
N LEU A 321 -0.18 7.66 -9.90
CA LEU A 321 -1.61 7.92 -9.74
C LEU A 321 -2.36 7.90 -11.08
N GLN A 322 -1.65 8.00 -12.20
CA GLN A 322 -2.24 7.99 -13.53
C GLN A 322 -2.41 6.57 -14.06
N CYS A 323 -3.64 6.16 -14.37
CA CYS A 323 -3.88 4.87 -15.02
C CYS A 323 -3.18 4.81 -16.40
N PRO A 324 -2.27 3.84 -16.64
CA PRO A 324 -1.53 3.71 -17.90
C PRO A 324 -2.36 3.02 -19.01
N LEU A 325 -3.51 2.45 -18.67
CA LEU A 325 -4.27 1.52 -19.53
C LEU A 325 -5.49 2.16 -20.19
N LYS A 326 -5.62 3.50 -20.10
CA LYS A 326 -6.79 4.26 -20.57
C LYS A 326 -7.12 4.07 -22.05
N SER A 327 -6.13 3.72 -22.87
CA SER A 327 -6.30 3.51 -24.31
C SER A 327 -6.38 2.04 -24.73
N LEU A 328 -6.27 1.09 -23.79
CA LEU A 328 -5.99 -0.32 -24.09
C LEU A 328 -7.01 -1.31 -23.50
N SER A 329 -8.01 -0.87 -22.74
CA SER A 329 -8.89 -1.80 -22.00
C SER A 329 -10.39 -1.59 -22.25
N ILE A 330 -11.14 -2.69 -22.14
CA ILE A 330 -12.62 -2.76 -22.10
C ILE A 330 -13.16 -2.12 -20.80
N ASP A 331 -12.32 -1.99 -19.78
CA ASP A 331 -12.64 -1.40 -18.47
C ASP A 331 -12.65 0.15 -18.48
N SER A 332 -12.60 0.79 -19.66
CA SER A 332 -12.63 2.25 -19.80
C SER A 332 -13.87 2.87 -19.14
N VAL A 333 -15.02 2.17 -19.19
CA VAL A 333 -16.28 2.62 -18.56
C VAL A 333 -16.16 2.69 -17.04
N VAL A 334 -15.49 1.71 -16.42
CA VAL A 334 -15.34 1.65 -14.95
C VAL A 334 -14.33 2.68 -14.46
N ASP A 335 -13.26 2.94 -15.22
CA ASP A 335 -12.35 4.06 -14.93
C ASP A 335 -13.08 5.40 -15.07
N GLU A 336 -13.91 5.56 -16.11
CA GLU A 336 -14.75 6.76 -16.30
C GLU A 336 -15.69 7.03 -15.13
N GLU A 337 -16.39 6.01 -14.62
CA GLU A 337 -17.25 6.12 -13.43
C GLU A 337 -16.47 6.60 -12.20
N TYR A 338 -15.28 6.05 -11.97
CA TYR A 338 -14.43 6.48 -10.87
C TYR A 338 -13.94 7.93 -11.06
N GLN A 339 -13.58 8.33 -12.29
CA GLN A 339 -13.21 9.72 -12.59
C GLN A 339 -14.40 10.68 -12.46
N ASP A 340 -15.60 10.26 -12.82
CA ASP A 340 -16.84 11.05 -12.64
C ASP A 340 -17.11 11.31 -11.16
N GLU A 341 -16.90 10.32 -10.29
CA GLU A 341 -17.09 10.50 -8.85
C GLU A 341 -16.04 11.47 -8.28
N LEU A 342 -14.76 11.34 -8.67
CA LEU A 342 -13.72 12.31 -8.30
C LEU A 342 -14.06 13.75 -8.77
N ARG A 343 -14.68 13.89 -9.95
CA ARG A 343 -15.19 15.18 -10.45
C ARG A 343 -16.28 15.75 -9.54
N ARG A 344 -17.28 14.94 -9.16
CA ARG A 344 -18.36 15.37 -8.25
C ARG A 344 -17.83 15.84 -6.90
N VAL A 345 -16.84 15.15 -6.34
CA VAL A 345 -16.20 15.56 -5.08
C VAL A 345 -15.56 16.94 -5.22
N ARG A 346 -14.85 17.17 -6.32
CA ARG A 346 -14.23 18.46 -6.60
C ARG A 346 -15.27 19.56 -6.79
N GLU A 347 -16.33 19.31 -7.55
CA GLU A 347 -17.44 20.25 -7.76
C GLU A 347 -18.09 20.66 -6.45
N LYS A 348 -18.35 19.71 -5.55
CA LYS A 348 -18.88 19.97 -4.21
C LYS A 348 -17.92 20.83 -3.39
N ALA A 349 -16.62 20.52 -3.40
CA ALA A 349 -15.62 21.30 -2.69
C ALA A 349 -15.50 22.74 -3.24
N VAL A 350 -15.55 22.91 -4.56
CA VAL A 350 -15.55 24.23 -5.22
C VAL A 350 -16.81 25.00 -4.87
N ALA A 351 -17.99 24.38 -4.95
CA ALA A 351 -19.26 25.01 -4.59
C ALA A 351 -19.25 25.51 -3.13
N LEU A 352 -18.77 24.69 -2.19
CA LEU A 352 -18.61 25.07 -0.79
C LEU A 352 -17.62 26.23 -0.61
N ALA A 353 -16.50 26.21 -1.33
CA ALA A 353 -15.52 27.30 -1.29
C ALA A 353 -16.09 28.61 -1.87
N VAL A 354 -16.87 28.54 -2.95
CA VAL A 354 -17.57 29.69 -3.54
C VAL A 354 -18.60 30.27 -2.57
N ILE A 355 -19.41 29.42 -1.93
CA ILE A 355 -20.37 29.85 -0.89
C ILE A 355 -19.62 30.53 0.27
N LYS A 356 -18.54 29.92 0.78
CA LYS A 356 -17.72 30.52 1.85
C LYS A 356 -17.07 31.83 1.42
N ALA A 357 -16.64 31.96 0.17
CA ALA A 357 -16.06 33.19 -0.37
C ALA A 357 -17.11 34.30 -0.52
N ALA A 358 -18.30 33.94 -1.00
CA ALA A 358 -19.46 34.83 -1.17
C ALA A 358 -20.13 35.23 0.17
N ALA A 359 -19.90 34.46 1.24
CA ALA A 359 -20.43 34.76 2.56
C ALA A 359 -20.01 36.16 3.05
N THR A 360 -20.98 36.88 3.61
CA THR A 360 -20.79 38.20 4.21
C THR A 360 -19.86 38.13 5.42
N ALA A 361 -19.33 39.28 5.85
CA ALA A 361 -18.45 39.34 7.02
C ALA A 361 -19.10 38.76 8.31
N ASN A 362 -20.42 38.87 8.42
CA ASN A 362 -21.18 38.33 9.56
C ASN A 362 -21.35 36.81 9.44
N GLU A 363 -21.65 36.29 8.26
CA GLU A 363 -21.75 34.84 8.01
C GLU A 363 -20.39 34.15 8.15
N LYS A 364 -19.30 34.78 7.68
CA LYS A 364 -17.93 34.28 7.89
C LYS A 364 -17.58 34.18 9.37
N ARG A 365 -18.00 35.17 10.18
CA ARG A 365 -17.81 35.12 11.65
C ARG A 365 -18.64 33.99 12.26
N ALA A 366 -19.89 33.82 11.86
CA ALA A 366 -20.76 32.74 12.33
C ALA A 366 -20.23 31.34 11.95
N ILE A 367 -19.71 31.18 10.74
CA ILE A 367 -19.08 29.92 10.29
C ILE A 367 -17.81 29.66 11.11
N SER A 368 -16.97 30.67 11.32
CA SER A 368 -15.73 30.51 12.11
C SER A 368 -16.00 30.19 13.59
N SER A 369 -17.10 30.68 14.16
CA SER A 369 -17.51 30.34 15.53
C SER A 369 -18.12 28.95 15.64
N LEU A 370 -18.63 28.38 14.55
CA LEU A 370 -19.08 26.98 14.48
C LEU A 370 -17.92 26.00 14.24
N GLU A 371 -16.92 26.39 13.44
CA GLU A 371 -15.75 25.57 13.10
C GLU A 371 -14.66 25.58 14.19
N SER A 372 -14.70 26.54 15.11
CA SER A 372 -13.83 26.52 16.29
C SER A 372 -14.19 25.31 17.15
N PRO A 373 -13.26 24.39 17.47
CA PRO A 373 -13.58 23.28 18.36
C PRO A 373 -14.12 23.88 19.66
N ARG A 374 -15.29 23.41 20.09
CA ARG A 374 -15.86 23.69 21.40
C ARG A 374 -14.86 23.19 22.44
N THR A 375 -13.90 24.05 22.76
CA THR A 375 -13.08 23.95 23.94
C THR A 375 -14.07 24.13 25.07
N SER A 376 -14.57 23.01 25.58
CA SER A 376 -15.32 22.96 26.82
C SER A 376 -14.54 23.78 27.83
N ALA A 377 -15.18 24.82 28.33
CA ALA A 377 -14.68 25.71 29.35
C ALA A 377 -14.39 24.90 30.63
N ALA A 378 -13.23 24.26 30.69
CA ALA A 378 -12.59 23.91 31.94
C ALA A 378 -11.91 25.20 32.42
N MET A 379 -12.59 25.90 33.34
CA MET A 379 -11.96 26.91 34.17
C MET A 379 -10.74 26.28 34.86
N SER A 380 -9.55 26.57 34.34
CA SER A 380 -8.29 26.30 35.03
C SER A 380 -7.96 27.53 35.88
N PRO A 381 -7.94 27.43 37.22
CA PRO A 381 -7.49 28.52 38.08
C PRO A 381 -5.96 28.55 38.06
N ASN A 382 -5.38 29.03 36.96
CA ASN A 382 -3.97 29.43 36.93
C ASN A 382 -3.69 30.36 35.74
N ALA A 383 -4.36 31.52 35.73
CA ALA A 383 -3.94 32.66 34.93
C ALA A 383 -2.78 33.39 35.63
N ALA A 384 -1.64 32.71 35.76
CA ALA A 384 -0.38 33.33 36.16
C ALA A 384 0.23 34.06 34.96
N GLY A 385 0.00 35.37 34.91
CA GLY A 385 0.86 36.38 34.29
C GLY A 385 1.31 36.17 32.84
N LYS A 386 0.61 36.81 31.89
CA LYS A 386 1.20 37.17 30.59
C LYS A 386 2.45 38.03 30.84
N ARG A 387 3.64 37.43 30.75
CA ARG A 387 4.92 38.14 30.74
C ARG A 387 4.94 39.09 29.55
N ARG A 388 4.86 40.39 29.83
CA ARG A 388 5.05 41.49 28.87
C ARG A 388 6.39 41.29 28.15
N ARG A 389 6.37 41.26 26.82
CA ARG A 389 7.59 41.25 26.00
C ARG A 389 8.41 42.50 26.34
N LYS A 390 9.65 42.29 26.76
CA LYS A 390 10.60 43.37 27.06
C LYS A 390 10.92 44.13 25.78
N THR A 391 11.04 45.44 25.87
CA THR A 391 11.40 46.30 24.73
C THR A 391 12.87 46.11 24.37
N THR A 392 13.26 46.51 23.16
CA THR A 392 14.65 46.42 22.66
C THR A 392 15.65 47.15 23.56
N ALA A 393 15.25 48.24 24.21
CA ALA A 393 16.07 48.95 25.19
C ALA A 393 16.31 48.12 26.47
N GLU A 394 15.27 47.45 26.98
CA GLU A 394 15.35 46.59 28.17
C GLU A 394 16.22 45.33 27.92
N LEU A 395 16.23 44.82 26.69
CA LEU A 395 17.10 43.72 26.25
C LEU A 395 18.58 44.15 26.16
N GLN A 396 18.85 45.38 25.72
CA GLN A 396 20.21 45.92 25.69
C GLN A 396 20.75 46.20 27.09
N GLU A 397 19.92 46.69 28.02
CA GLU A 397 20.33 46.92 29.41
C GLU A 397 20.58 45.60 30.15
N THR A 398 19.73 44.58 29.95
CA THR A 398 19.97 43.24 30.51
C THR A 398 21.22 42.58 29.93
N GLY A 399 21.51 42.79 28.63
CA GLY A 399 22.77 42.37 28.02
C GLY A 399 24.01 43.04 28.62
N ARG A 400 23.94 44.36 28.92
CA ARG A 400 25.04 45.10 29.57
C ARG A 400 25.26 44.62 31.01
N ARG A 401 24.20 44.37 31.78
CA ARG A 401 24.31 43.84 33.16
C ARG A 401 24.90 42.42 33.20
N ALA A 402 24.53 41.55 32.26
CA ALA A 402 25.09 40.21 32.16
C ALA A 402 26.58 40.23 31.78
N LYS A 403 27.00 41.16 30.93
CA LYS A 403 28.40 41.34 30.54
C LYS A 403 29.26 41.88 31.70
N ALA A 404 28.71 42.78 32.52
CA ALA A 404 29.36 43.29 33.73
C ALA A 404 29.51 42.20 34.83
N ALA A 405 28.51 41.34 35.00
CA ALA A 405 28.59 40.20 35.93
C ALA A 405 29.66 39.17 35.52
N ARG A 406 29.80 38.93 34.21
CA ARG A 406 30.84 38.04 33.66
C ARG A 406 32.27 38.58 33.81
N ALA A 407 32.42 39.91 33.86
CA ALA A 407 33.72 40.56 34.11
C ALA A 407 34.15 40.47 35.58
N ARG A 408 33.20 40.45 36.53
CA ARG A 408 33.48 40.30 37.97
C ARG A 408 33.81 38.85 38.40
N GLY A 409 33.38 37.84 37.65
CA GLY A 409 33.65 36.43 37.95
C GLY A 409 35.03 35.90 37.57
N LYS A 410 35.92 36.71 36.97
CA LYS A 410 37.26 36.29 36.49
C LYS A 410 38.43 36.61 37.42
N GLN A 411 38.20 37.18 38.60
CA GLN A 411 39.24 37.34 39.63
C GLN A 411 38.96 36.37 40.79
N LYS A 412 39.53 35.17 40.74
CA LYS A 412 39.72 34.32 41.93
C LYS A 412 41.10 34.63 42.52
N PRO A 413 41.23 34.90 43.83
CA PRO A 413 42.54 35.08 44.48
C PRO A 413 43.27 33.73 44.63
N LYS A 414 44.60 33.76 44.49
CA LYS A 414 45.49 32.61 44.80
C LYS A 414 45.54 32.42 46.33
N GLU A 415 45.22 31.22 46.80
CA GLU A 415 45.45 30.81 48.20
C GLU A 415 46.96 30.67 48.50
N PRO A 416 47.44 31.15 49.65
CA PRO A 416 48.78 30.85 50.14
C PRO A 416 48.79 29.54 50.94
N LYS A 417 49.82 28.71 50.75
CA LYS A 417 50.11 27.54 51.60
C LYS A 417 50.75 27.98 52.92
N PRO A 418 50.34 27.40 54.06
CA PRO A 418 51.22 27.06 55.18
C PRO A 418 51.25 25.52 55.33
N GLY A 419 52.33 24.85 55.69
CA GLY A 419 53.33 25.19 56.71
C GLY A 419 53.19 24.14 57.81
N VAL A 420 54.25 23.36 58.00
CA VAL A 420 54.36 22.10 58.75
C VAL A 420 54.46 22.32 60.27
N ASP A 421 53.95 21.32 61.03
CA ASP A 421 54.19 20.96 62.45
C ASP A 421 53.81 21.98 63.55
N GLU A 422 53.41 21.59 64.77
CA GLU A 422 53.81 20.43 65.58
C GLU A 422 52.84 20.22 66.77
N SER A 423 52.71 18.97 67.21
CA SER A 423 52.52 18.51 68.61
C SER A 423 51.13 18.48 69.33
N ILE A 424 50.91 17.26 69.87
CA ILE A 424 49.99 16.71 70.92
C ILE A 424 48.57 16.32 70.49
#